data_AF-A0A3Q8WV27-F1
#
_entry.id   AF-A0A3Q8WV27-F1
#
_cell.length_a   1.000
_cell.length_b   1.000
_cell.length_c   1.000
_cell.angle_alpha   90.00
_cell.angle_beta   90.00
_cell.angle_gamma   90.00
#
_symmetry.space_group_name_H-M   'P 1'
#
loop_
_entity.id
_entity.type
_entity.pdbx_description
1 polymer ?
#
loop_
_entity_poly.entity_id
_entity_poly.type
_entity_poly.pdbx_seq_one_letter_code
_entity_poly.pdbx_strand_id
1 'polypeptide(L)'
;MDPAESPSPRHCRSSITDLPRRLGCVAAALDEQEKVVLAAGVKPKVVLEGAENLAPEVFRIGDAKEARNAVSAIWEGANFALKL
;
A
#
# COMPACT_ATOMS: atom_id res chain seq x y z
N MET A 1 15.00 18.94 36.49
CA MET A 1 13.99 18.30 35.61
C MET A 1 14.77 17.38 34.71
N ASP A 2 14.84 16.10 35.08
CA ASP A 2 15.54 15.10 34.26
C ASP A 2 14.74 14.86 32.98
N PRO A 3 15.40 14.81 31.81
CA PRO A 3 14.72 14.48 30.57
C PRO A 3 14.26 13.03 30.65
N ALA A 4 12.95 12.81 30.45
CA ALA A 4 12.37 11.48 30.42
C ALA A 4 13.13 10.60 29.42
N GLU A 5 13.75 9.52 29.92
CA GLU A 5 14.39 8.51 29.09
C GLU A 5 13.39 8.01 28.04
N SER A 6 13.77 8.14 26.78
CA SER A 6 13.04 7.59 25.65
C SER A 6 12.91 6.07 25.81
N PRO A 7 11.70 5.49 25.75
CA PRO A 7 11.48 4.08 26.05
C PRO A 7 12.16 3.19 25.00
N SER A 8 13.00 2.24 25.46
CA SER A 8 13.72 1.34 24.57
C SER A 8 12.79 0.38 23.81
N PRO A 9 13.10 0.03 22.53
CA PRO A 9 12.23 -0.80 21.68
C PRO A 9 11.97 -2.21 22.23
N ARG A 10 12.83 -2.72 23.11
CA ARG A 10 12.78 -4.10 23.64
C ARG A 10 11.62 -4.35 24.61
N HIS A 11 10.97 -3.30 25.12
CA HIS A 11 9.90 -3.41 26.13
C HIS A 11 8.47 -3.33 25.56
N CYS A 12 8.28 -3.21 24.25
CA CYS A 12 6.96 -3.03 23.64
C CYS A 12 6.18 -4.36 23.44
N ARG A 13 6.11 -5.22 24.47
CA ARG A 13 5.16 -6.35 24.54
C ARG A 13 4.03 -6.01 25.50
N SER A 14 3.00 -5.31 25.06
CA SER A 14 1.74 -5.27 25.82
C SER A 14 0.50 -5.00 24.95
N SER A 15 -0.63 -5.38 25.55
CA SER A 15 -1.96 -5.62 25.01
C SER A 15 -2.56 -4.52 24.13
N ILE A 16 -3.65 -4.87 23.46
CA ILE A 16 -4.34 -4.09 22.41
C ILE A 16 -4.92 -2.73 22.86
N THR A 17 -4.85 -2.40 24.15
CA THR A 17 -5.56 -1.25 24.76
C THR A 17 -4.74 0.04 24.87
N ASP A 18 -3.46 0.05 24.50
CA ASP A 18 -2.53 1.17 24.76
C ASP A 18 -2.02 1.83 23.45
N LEU A 19 -2.96 2.38 22.66
CA LEU A 19 -2.69 2.97 21.32
C LEU A 19 -1.62 4.08 21.30
N PRO A 20 -1.59 5.05 22.25
CA PRO A 20 -0.61 6.14 22.23
C PRO A 20 0.83 5.65 22.43
N ARG A 21 1.02 4.60 23.23
CA ARG A 21 2.33 4.00 23.52
C ARG A 21 2.92 3.28 22.31
N ARG A 22 2.06 2.68 21.46
CA ARG A 22 2.48 2.00 20.22
C ARG A 22 3.01 2.96 19.16
N LEU A 23 2.41 4.14 19.01
CA LEU A 23 2.91 5.18 18.10
C LEU A 23 4.33 5.63 18.49
N GLY A 24 4.59 5.81 19.79
CA GLY A 24 5.94 6.11 20.30
C GLY A 24 6.95 4.99 20.03
N CYS A 25 6.56 3.72 20.22
CA CYS A 25 7.42 2.57 19.91
C CYS A 25 7.74 2.44 18.40
N VAL A 26 6.78 2.73 17.52
CA VAL A 26 7.00 2.69 16.06
C VAL A 26 7.93 3.81 15.63
N ALA A 27 7.75 5.03 16.17
CA ALA A 27 8.65 6.15 15.90
C ALA A 27 10.10 5.83 16.35
N ALA A 28 10.27 5.31 17.57
CA ALA A 28 11.58 4.90 18.06
C ALA A 28 12.20 3.75 17.23
N ALA A 29 11.39 2.78 16.81
CA ALA A 29 11.85 1.68 15.97
C ALA A 29 12.24 2.13 14.55
N LEU A 30 11.64 3.20 14.02
CA LEU A 30 11.99 3.78 12.72
C LEU A 30 13.22 4.68 12.80
N ASP A 31 13.40 5.42 13.90
CA ASP A 31 14.57 6.30 14.12
C ASP A 31 15.90 5.52 14.23
N GLU A 32 15.88 4.28 14.68
CA GLU A 32 17.07 3.42 14.76
C GLU A 32 17.44 2.73 13.43
N GLN A 33 16.66 2.90 12.36
CA GLN A 33 16.93 2.26 11.07
C GLN A 33 17.61 3.22 10.09
N GLU A 34 18.71 2.78 9.48
CA GLU A 34 19.36 3.52 8.39
C GLU A 34 18.49 3.56 7.12
N LYS A 35 17.62 2.56 6.92
CA LYS A 35 16.74 2.42 5.77
C LYS A 35 15.42 1.79 6.16
N VAL A 36 14.32 2.35 5.65
CA VAL A 36 12.97 1.84 5.81
C VAL A 36 12.40 1.51 4.44
N VAL A 37 11.92 0.29 4.25
CA VAL A 37 11.22 -0.14 3.03
C VAL A 37 9.71 -0.15 3.29
N LEU A 38 8.98 0.70 2.57
CA LEU A 38 7.52 0.76 2.66
C LEU A 38 6.90 -0.17 1.61
N ALA A 39 6.40 -1.32 2.05
CA ALA A 39 5.65 -2.27 1.24
C ALA A 39 4.13 -2.19 1.52
N ALA A 40 3.56 -0.98 1.40
CA ALA A 40 2.16 -0.70 1.78
C ALA A 40 1.10 -1.22 0.78
N GLY A 41 1.52 -2.02 -0.21
CA GLY A 41 0.69 -2.42 -1.34
C GLY A 41 0.60 -1.35 -2.41
N VAL A 42 -0.37 -1.53 -3.31
CA VAL A 42 -0.53 -0.73 -4.52
C VAL A 42 -1.98 -0.25 -4.67
N LYS A 43 -2.16 0.92 -5.26
CA LYS A 43 -3.48 1.47 -5.61
C LYS A 43 -3.64 1.46 -7.14
N PRO A 44 -4.85 1.23 -7.67
CA PRO A 44 -5.11 1.40 -9.08
C PRO A 44 -4.73 2.81 -9.53
N LYS A 45 -4.09 2.91 -10.69
CA LYS A 45 -3.72 4.18 -11.31
C LYS A 45 -4.26 4.23 -12.72
N VAL A 46 -5.07 5.25 -12.99
CA VAL A 46 -5.54 5.57 -14.34
C VAL A 46 -4.58 6.64 -14.90
N VAL A 47 -3.90 6.32 -15.99
CA VAL A 47 -2.89 7.23 -16.60
C VAL A 47 -3.48 8.07 -17.72
N LEU A 48 -4.56 7.60 -18.35
CA LEU A 48 -5.26 8.27 -19.43
C LEU A 48 -6.65 8.68 -18.95
N GLU A 49 -6.72 9.75 -18.16
CA GLU A 49 -8.00 10.37 -17.83
C GLU A 49 -8.63 10.98 -19.09
N GLY A 50 -9.93 10.75 -19.29
CA GLY A 50 -10.65 11.25 -20.47
C GLY A 50 -10.40 10.46 -21.75
N ALA A 51 -9.81 9.26 -21.67
CA ALA A 51 -9.67 8.36 -22.81
C ALA A 51 -11.02 8.04 -23.46
N GLU A 52 -12.11 8.09 -22.69
CA GLU A 52 -13.49 7.91 -23.18
C GLU A 52 -13.90 8.95 -24.24
N ASN A 53 -13.19 10.08 -24.33
CA ASN A 53 -13.42 11.09 -25.37
C ASN A 53 -12.67 10.81 -26.69
N LEU A 54 -11.71 9.87 -26.68
CA LEU A 54 -10.86 9.56 -27.83
C LEU A 54 -11.42 8.42 -28.69
N ALA A 55 -12.25 7.55 -28.11
CA ALA A 55 -12.83 6.40 -28.78
C ALA A 55 -14.22 6.09 -28.21
N PRO A 56 -15.14 5.54 -29.02
CA PRO A 56 -16.50 5.18 -28.57
C PRO A 56 -16.51 4.13 -27.47
N GLU A 57 -15.48 3.28 -27.41
CA GLU A 57 -15.36 2.23 -26.42
C GLU A 57 -13.96 2.23 -25.80
N VAL A 58 -13.91 2.37 -24.48
CA VAL A 58 -12.67 2.32 -23.69
C VAL A 58 -12.90 1.43 -22.49
N PHE A 59 -12.04 0.42 -22.35
CA PHE A 59 -12.12 -0.55 -21.27
C PHE A 59 -10.87 -0.47 -20.40
N ARG A 60 -11.08 -0.50 -19.07
CA ARG A 60 -10.01 -0.59 -18.09
C ARG A 60 -9.85 -2.04 -17.66
N ILE A 61 -8.64 -2.59 -17.79
CA ILE A 61 -8.29 -3.97 -17.43
C ILE A 61 -7.02 -4.01 -16.58
N GLY A 62 -6.75 -5.15 -15.94
CA GLY A 62 -5.57 -5.36 -15.11
C GLY A 62 -5.53 -4.45 -13.88
N ASP A 63 -4.32 -4.00 -13.51
CA ASP A 63 -4.09 -3.19 -12.31
C ASP A 63 -4.66 -1.77 -12.41
N ALA A 64 -4.91 -1.27 -13.62
CA ALA A 64 -5.58 0.00 -13.83
C ALA A 64 -7.06 -0.05 -13.40
N LYS A 65 -7.67 -1.24 -13.40
CA LYS A 65 -9.01 -1.50 -12.89
C LYS A 65 -8.98 -1.87 -11.41
N GLU A 66 -8.16 -2.85 -11.06
CA GLU A 66 -8.02 -3.37 -9.70
C GLU A 66 -6.64 -3.98 -9.53
N ALA A 67 -5.87 -3.49 -8.56
CA ALA A 67 -4.50 -3.92 -8.33
C ALA A 67 -4.47 -5.34 -7.78
N ARG A 68 -3.79 -6.25 -8.49
CA ARG A 68 -3.78 -7.68 -8.20
C ARG A 68 -2.46 -8.33 -8.62
N ASN A 69 -2.37 -9.65 -8.53
CA ASN A 69 -1.20 -10.37 -9.02
C ASN A 69 -1.17 -10.41 -10.56
N ALA A 70 0.01 -10.58 -11.14
CA ALA A 70 0.22 -10.58 -12.59
C ALA A 70 -0.60 -11.64 -13.32
N VAL A 71 -0.78 -12.83 -12.74
CA VAL A 71 -1.54 -13.93 -13.37
C VAL A 71 -3.00 -13.53 -13.56
N SER A 72 -3.62 -12.93 -12.54
CA SER A 72 -5.00 -12.46 -12.62
C SER A 72 -5.16 -11.33 -13.64
N ALA A 73 -4.18 -10.43 -13.75
CA ALA A 73 -4.20 -9.35 -14.76
C ALA A 73 -4.08 -9.90 -16.19
N ILE A 74 -3.17 -10.84 -16.42
CA ILE A 74 -3.00 -11.52 -17.72
C ILE A 74 -4.25 -12.29 -18.10
N TRP A 75 -4.82 -13.06 -17.17
CA TRP A 75 -6.02 -13.84 -17.41
C TRP A 75 -7.21 -12.94 -17.77
N GLU A 76 -7.40 -11.82 -17.06
CA GLU A 76 -8.46 -10.86 -17.38
C GLU A 76 -8.29 -10.30 -18.80
N GLY A 77 -7.08 -9.86 -19.16
CA GLY A 77 -6.80 -9.33 -20.48
C GLY A 77 -7.08 -10.36 -21.59
N ALA A 78 -6.64 -11.60 -21.41
CA ALA A 78 -6.88 -12.68 -22.37
C ALA A 78 -8.38 -13.00 -22.50
N ASN A 79 -9.09 -13.16 -21.38
CA ASN A 79 -10.51 -13.45 -21.35
C ASN A 79 -11.36 -12.31 -21.92
N PHE A 80 -10.94 -11.06 -21.71
CA PHE A 80 -11.60 -9.89 -22.30
C PHE A 80 -11.42 -9.87 -23.82
N ALA A 81 -10.20 -10.08 -24.32
CA ALA A 81 -9.90 -10.11 -25.75
C ALA A 81 -10.61 -11.24 -26.51
N LEU A 82 -10.83 -12.39 -25.86
CA LEU A 82 -11.54 -13.53 -26.47
C LEU A 82 -13.07 -13.39 -26.47
N LYS A 83 -13.62 -12.41 -25.74
CA LYS A 83 -15.06 -12.17 -25.61
C LYS A 83 -15.56 -10.98 -26.44
N LEU A 84 -14.64 -10.18 -26.96
CA LEU A 84 -14.90 -9.15 -27.97
C LEU A 84 -15.07 -9.80 -29.35
#